data_AF-A0A0S8CDJ9-F1
#
_entry.id   AF-A0A0S8CDJ9-F1
#
_cell.length_a   1.000
_cell.length_b   1.000
_cell.length_c   1.000
_cell.angle_alpha   90.00
_cell.angle_beta   90.00
_cell.angle_gamma   90.00
#
_symmetry.space_group_name_H-M   'P 1'
#
loop_
_entity.id
_entity.type
_entity.pdbx_description
1 polymer ?
#
loop_
_entity_poly.entity_id
_entity_poly.type
_entity_poly.pdbx_seq_one_letter_code
_entity_poly.pdbx_strand_id
1 'polypeptide(L)'
;MIDINPELVTIAMLGGILVFVMLGYPLAIVVGGMAIVMGIIMFGPQIALEVIYHRVFGLLNNYIIMAAPGFIFMGIMLGYSGITEKMFAAMYLWLSGFRGGLAIITVLIGTVLAATVGIIGASVTALTIIALPAM
;
A
#
# COMPACT_ATOMS: atom_id res chain seq x y z
N MET A 1 -30.88 10.65 16.07
CA MET A 1 -30.34 11.28 14.85
C MET A 1 -29.80 12.62 15.30
N ILE A 2 -28.48 12.78 15.39
CA ILE A 2 -27.88 14.08 15.70
C ILE A 2 -27.72 14.77 14.35
N ASP A 3 -28.47 15.85 14.12
CA ASP A 3 -28.30 16.69 12.92
C ASP A 3 -26.99 17.48 13.06
N ILE A 4 -25.87 16.80 12.82
CA ILE A 4 -24.55 17.42 12.78
C ILE A 4 -24.38 18.05 11.41
N ASN A 5 -23.92 19.32 11.37
CA ASN A 5 -23.55 19.98 10.13
C ASN A 5 -22.57 19.10 9.31
N PRO A 6 -22.83 18.85 8.01
CA PRO A 6 -21.97 18.03 7.15
C PRO A 6 -20.50 18.47 7.12
N GLU A 7 -20.26 19.77 7.30
CA GLU A 7 -18.91 20.34 7.40
C GLU A 7 -18.16 19.82 8.63
N LEU A 8 -18.83 19.76 9.78
CA LEU A 8 -18.23 19.34 11.05
C LEU A 8 -17.90 17.85 11.04
N VAL A 9 -18.75 17.05 10.39
CA VAL A 9 -18.52 15.61 10.16
C VAL A 9 -17.30 15.39 9.29
N THR A 10 -17.18 16.18 8.22
CA THR A 10 -16.05 16.09 7.29
C THR A 10 -14.75 16.47 7.97
N ILE A 11 -14.74 17.55 8.76
CA ILE A 11 -13.59 17.98 9.55
C ILE A 11 -13.23 16.91 10.59
N ALA A 12 -14.22 16.32 11.28
CA ALA A 12 -13.98 15.28 12.26
C ALA A 12 -13.40 14.00 11.62
N MET A 13 -13.93 13.55 10.48
CA MET A 13 -13.43 12.37 9.78
C MET A 13 -12.02 12.59 9.22
N LEU A 14 -11.81 13.66 8.46
CA LEU A 14 -10.56 13.93 7.77
C LEU A 14 -9.47 14.35 8.77
N GLY A 15 -9.81 15.24 9.70
CA GLY A 15 -8.93 15.67 10.78
C GLY A 15 -8.58 14.51 11.72
N GLY A 16 -9.56 13.67 12.08
CA GLY A 16 -9.32 12.48 12.90
C GLY A 16 -8.36 11.50 12.25
N ILE A 17 -8.58 11.16 10.96
CA ILE A 17 -7.67 10.29 10.22
C ILE A 17 -6.25 10.86 10.22
N LEU A 18 -6.10 12.16 9.96
CA LEU A 18 -4.80 12.81 9.87
C LEU A 18 -4.05 12.79 11.21
N VAL A 19 -4.74 13.11 12.32
CA VAL A 19 -4.16 13.10 13.67
C VAL A 19 -3.73 11.69 14.08
N PHE A 20 -4.60 10.68 13.89
CA PHE A 20 -4.27 9.31 14.27
C PHE A 20 -3.16 8.69 13.41
N VAL A 21 -3.08 9.05 12.12
CA VAL A 21 -1.95 8.64 11.26
C VAL A 21 -0.65 9.31 11.70
N MET A 22 -0.68 10.60 12.09
CA MET A 22 0.50 11.30 12.62
C MET A 22 0.99 10.73 13.96
N LEU A 23 0.10 10.16 14.77
CA LEU A 23 0.45 9.42 15.99
C LEU A 23 1.12 8.06 15.70
N GLY A 24 1.23 7.66 14.43
CA GLY A 24 1.90 6.43 13.99
C GLY A 24 1.01 5.19 13.97
N TYR A 25 -0.32 5.34 14.10
CA TYR A 25 -1.22 4.19 14.01
C TYR A 25 -1.37 3.67 12.57
N PRO A 26 -1.52 2.34 12.37
CA PRO A 26 -1.74 1.76 11.05
C PRO A 26 -2.98 2.34 10.37
N LEU A 27 -2.81 2.82 9.14
CA LEU A 27 -3.83 3.56 8.39
C LEU A 27 -5.15 2.77 8.24
N ALA A 28 -5.10 1.46 8.05
CA ALA A 28 -6.29 0.60 7.93
C ALA A 28 -7.18 0.65 9.18
N ILE A 29 -6.56 0.61 10.37
CA ILE A 29 -7.27 0.65 11.65
C ILE A 29 -7.87 2.03 11.88
N VAL A 30 -7.11 3.09 11.56
CA VAL A 30 -7.56 4.47 11.72
C VAL A 30 -8.76 4.78 10.83
N VAL A 31 -8.68 4.46 9.53
CA VAL A 31 -9.77 4.73 8.58
C VAL A 31 -11.02 3.89 8.92
N GLY A 32 -10.84 2.60 9.23
CA GLY A 32 -11.93 1.73 9.65
C GLY A 32 -12.58 2.18 10.96
N GLY A 33 -11.77 2.49 11.97
CA GLY A 33 -12.22 2.98 13.27
C GLY A 33 -12.98 4.30 13.17
N MET A 34 -12.45 5.27 12.43
CA MET A 34 -13.12 6.55 12.18
C MET A 34 -14.46 6.36 11.44
N ALA A 35 -14.52 5.46 10.46
CA ALA A 35 -15.76 5.14 9.75
C ALA A 35 -16.81 4.49 10.67
N ILE A 36 -16.40 3.60 11.57
CA ILE A 36 -17.31 2.94 12.54
C ILE A 36 -17.82 3.95 13.56
N VAL A 37 -16.92 4.72 14.19
CA VAL A 37 -17.28 5.70 15.23
C VAL A 37 -18.23 6.76 14.67
N MET A 38 -17.88 7.36 13.52
CA MET A 38 -18.73 8.38 12.90
C MET A 38 -20.02 7.78 12.34
N GLY A 39 -19.97 6.56 11.79
CA GLY A 39 -21.15 5.84 11.33
C GLY A 39 -22.18 5.63 12.45
N ILE A 40 -21.73 5.20 13.63
CA ILE A 40 -22.61 4.99 14.81
C ILE A 40 -23.19 6.33 15.29
N ILE A 41 -22.39 7.40 15.33
CA ILE A 41 -22.86 8.72 15.79
C ILE A 41 -23.93 9.30 14.86
N MET A 42 -23.78 9.12 13.54
CA MET A 42 -24.70 9.70 12.55
C MET A 42 -25.95 8.84 12.33
N PHE A 43 -25.78 7.55 12.09
CA PHE A 43 -26.85 6.65 11.66
C PHE A 43 -27.40 5.77 12.80
N GLY A 44 -26.78 5.79 13.97
CA GLY A 44 -27.09 4.90 15.08
C GLY A 44 -26.46 3.51 14.94
N PRO A 45 -26.42 2.70 16.01
CA PRO A 45 -25.69 1.44 16.04
C PRO A 45 -26.21 0.42 15.01
N GLN A 46 -27.52 0.30 14.86
CA GLN A 46 -28.15 -0.70 13.99
C GLN A 46 -27.81 -0.47 12.51
N ILE A 47 -28.02 0.76 12.02
CA ILE A 47 -27.81 1.11 10.61
C ILE A 47 -26.31 1.11 10.28
N ALA A 48 -25.48 1.64 11.18
CA ALA A 48 -24.02 1.65 10.98
C ALA A 48 -23.46 0.23 10.81
N LEU A 49 -23.87 -0.72 11.67
CA LEU A 49 -23.42 -2.09 11.60
C LEU A 49 -23.90 -2.82 10.35
N GLU A 50 -25.13 -2.56 9.90
CA GLU A 50 -25.67 -3.12 8.65
C GLU A 50 -24.89 -2.62 7.42
N VAL A 51 -24.58 -1.31 7.36
CA VAL A 51 -23.77 -0.73 6.29
C VAL A 51 -22.36 -1.33 6.28
N ILE A 52 -21.74 -1.48 7.46
CA ILE A 52 -20.41 -2.10 7.58
C ILE A 52 -20.46 -3.56 7.11
N TYR A 53 -21.48 -4.32 7.54
CA TYR A 53 -21.65 -5.71 7.13
C TYR A 53 -21.75 -5.85 5.61
N HIS A 54 -22.61 -5.06 4.97
CA HIS A 54 -22.72 -5.06 3.51
C HIS A 54 -21.43 -4.66 2.81
N ARG A 55 -20.68 -3.69 3.36
CA ARG A 55 -19.40 -3.27 2.79
C ARG A 55 -18.35 -4.38 2.88
N VAL A 56 -18.24 -5.03 4.03
CA VAL A 56 -17.28 -6.13 4.25
C VAL A 56 -17.65 -7.33 3.39
N PHE A 57 -18.93 -7.71 3.35
CA PHE A 57 -19.40 -8.81 2.51
C PHE A 57 -19.17 -8.53 1.02
N GLY A 58 -19.39 -7.29 0.57
CA GLY A 58 -19.08 -6.85 -0.79
C GLY A 58 -17.59 -6.91 -1.12
N LEU A 59 -16.72 -6.59 -0.16
CA LEU A 59 -15.26 -6.73 -0.32
C LEU A 59 -14.86 -8.20 -0.45
N LEU A 60 -15.38 -9.09 0.38
CA LEU A 60 -15.08 -10.53 0.33
C LEU A 60 -15.48 -11.17 -1.01
N ASN A 61 -16.56 -10.69 -1.62
CA ASN A 61 -17.00 -11.15 -2.94
C ASN A 61 -16.30 -10.43 -4.12
N ASN A 62 -15.39 -9.50 -3.84
CA ASN A 62 -14.71 -8.74 -4.87
C ASN A 62 -13.54 -9.55 -5.45
N TYR A 63 -13.61 -9.83 -6.76
CA TYR A 63 -12.57 -10.54 -7.50
C TYR A 63 -11.19 -9.89 -7.40
N ILE A 64 -11.12 -8.57 -7.21
CA ILE A 64 -9.86 -7.81 -7.08
C ILE A 64 -9.06 -8.27 -5.85
N ILE A 65 -9.71 -8.71 -4.77
CA ILE A 65 -9.00 -9.21 -3.58
C ILE A 65 -8.25 -10.51 -3.89
N MET A 66 -8.69 -11.32 -4.85
CA MET A 66 -7.93 -12.49 -5.31
C MET A 66 -6.64 -12.11 -6.05
N ALA A 67 -6.58 -10.92 -6.67
CA ALA A 67 -5.37 -10.45 -7.32
C ALA A 67 -4.26 -10.13 -6.31
N ALA A 68 -4.60 -9.68 -5.09
CA ALA A 68 -3.62 -9.29 -4.09
C ALA A 68 -2.67 -10.45 -3.71
N PRO A 69 -3.12 -11.65 -3.30
CA PRO A 69 -2.24 -12.80 -3.10
C PRO A 69 -1.46 -13.19 -4.36
N GLY A 70 -2.05 -13.04 -5.54
CA GLY A 70 -1.37 -13.28 -6.82
C GLY A 70 -0.17 -12.35 -7.05
N PHE A 71 -0.31 -11.06 -6.72
CA PHE A 71 0.79 -10.10 -6.77
C PHE A 71 1.88 -10.41 -5.74
N ILE A 72 1.49 -10.81 -4.52
CA ILE A 72 2.45 -11.24 -3.49
C ILE A 72 3.24 -12.45 -3.98
N PHE A 73 2.54 -13.45 -4.52
CA PHE A 73 3.16 -14.66 -5.04
C PHE A 73 4.14 -14.35 -6.18
N MET A 74 3.74 -13.54 -7.16
CA MET A 74 4.61 -13.11 -8.25
C MET A 74 5.85 -12.39 -7.72
N GLY A 75 5.67 -11.46 -6.78
CA GLY A 75 6.77 -10.72 -6.18
C GLY A 75 7.77 -11.61 -5.45
N ILE A 76 7.27 -12.59 -4.69
CA ILE A 76 8.11 -13.58 -4.01
C ILE A 76 8.86 -14.45 -5.03
N MET A 77 8.20 -14.93 -6.08
CA MET A 77 8.84 -15.72 -7.14
C MET A 77 9.92 -14.93 -7.88
N LEU A 78 9.69 -13.65 -8.16
CA LEU A 78 10.69 -12.73 -8.73
C LEU A 78 11.90 -12.57 -7.81
N GLY A 79 11.68 -12.49 -6.49
CA GLY A 79 12.74 -12.45 -5.49
C GLY A 79 13.57 -13.74 -5.45
N TYR A 80 12.94 -14.92 -5.45
CA TYR A 80 13.65 -16.20 -5.34
C TYR A 80 14.27 -16.70 -6.66
N SER A 81 13.77 -16.26 -7.81
CA SER A 81 14.26 -16.72 -9.13
C SER A 81 15.65 -16.17 -9.51
N GLY A 82 16.17 -15.17 -8.79
CA GLY A 82 17.41 -14.48 -9.13
C GLY A 82 17.35 -13.68 -10.45
N ILE A 83 16.15 -13.50 -11.01
CA ILE A 83 15.94 -12.69 -12.22
C ILE A 83 16.31 -11.23 -11.95
N THR A 84 16.00 -10.74 -10.75
CA THR A 84 16.30 -9.37 -10.33
C THR A 84 17.80 -9.06 -10.40
N GLU A 85 18.66 -9.95 -9.90
CA GLU A 85 20.12 -9.74 -9.92
C GLU A 85 20.66 -9.73 -11.35
N LYS A 86 20.16 -10.63 -12.20
CA LYS A 86 20.54 -10.70 -13.62
C LYS A 86 20.10 -9.45 -14.38
N MET A 87 18.89 -8.96 -14.11
CA MET A 87 18.39 -7.70 -14.66
C MET A 87 19.24 -6.53 -14.20
N PHE A 88 19.61 -6.47 -12.92
CA PHE A 88 20.48 -5.43 -12.38
C PHE A 88 21.85 -5.43 -13.05
N ALA A 89 22.50 -6.59 -13.16
CA ALA A 89 23.80 -6.71 -13.81
C ALA A 89 23.74 -6.30 -15.30
N ALA A 90 22.69 -6.71 -16.03
CA ALA A 90 22.52 -6.35 -17.43
C ALA A 90 22.32 -4.84 -17.64
N MET A 91 21.47 -4.22 -16.81
CA MET A 91 21.24 -2.77 -16.85
C MET A 91 22.48 -1.98 -16.41
N TYR A 92 23.23 -2.49 -15.45
CA TYR A 92 24.52 -1.92 -15.05
C TYR A 92 25.52 -1.93 -16.20
N LEU A 93 25.62 -3.02 -16.95
CA LEU A 93 26.51 -3.07 -18.11
C LEU A 93 26.14 -2.00 -19.16
N TRP A 94 24.84 -1.80 -19.41
CA TRP A 94 24.34 -0.82 -20.37
C TRP A 94 24.49 0.63 -19.93
N LEU A 95 24.31 0.93 -18.64
CA LEU A 95 24.21 2.30 -18.12
C LEU A 95 25.45 2.74 -17.32
N SER A 96 26.45 1.86 -17.12
CA SER A 96 27.69 2.16 -16.38
C SER A 96 28.49 3.33 -16.94
N GLY A 97 28.37 3.62 -18.24
CA GLY A 97 29.08 4.73 -18.90
C GLY A 97 28.57 6.13 -18.55
N PHE A 98 27.38 6.24 -17.95
CA PHE A 98 26.79 7.54 -17.58
C PHE A 98 27.17 7.94 -16.14
N ARG A 99 27.47 9.22 -15.93
CA ARG A 99 27.66 9.79 -14.59
C ARG A 99 26.34 9.68 -13.82
N GLY A 100 26.31 8.89 -12.75
CA GLY A 100 25.08 8.58 -12.02
C GLY A 100 24.31 7.37 -12.55
N GLY A 101 24.89 6.58 -13.46
CA GLY A 101 24.25 5.39 -14.05
C GLY A 101 23.68 4.42 -13.01
N LEU A 102 24.40 4.23 -11.89
CA LEU A 102 23.95 3.39 -10.78
C LEU A 102 22.60 3.85 -10.19
N ALA A 103 22.44 5.15 -9.93
CA ALA A 103 21.20 5.70 -9.40
C ALA A 103 20.03 5.54 -10.38
N ILE A 104 20.28 5.73 -11.68
CA ILE A 104 19.28 5.54 -12.73
C ILE A 104 18.78 4.09 -12.75
N ILE A 105 19.70 3.12 -12.66
CA ILE A 105 19.38 1.69 -12.65
C ILE A 105 18.56 1.32 -11.43
N THR A 106 18.94 1.79 -10.23
CA THR A 106 18.22 1.52 -8.99
C THR A 106 16.77 2.01 -9.06
N VAL A 107 16.54 3.21 -9.62
CA VAL A 107 15.17 3.74 -9.80
C VAL A 107 14.38 2.94 -10.82
N LEU A 108 15.00 2.57 -11.94
CA LEU A 108 14.33 1.82 -13.02
C LEU A 108 13.90 0.43 -12.56
N ILE A 109 14.82 -0.33 -11.95
CA ILE A 109 14.55 -1.67 -11.42
C ILE A 109 13.61 -1.58 -10.22
N GLY A 110 13.78 -0.55 -9.39
CA GLY A 110 12.84 -0.11 -8.37
C GLY A 110 11.41 -0.06 -8.88
N THR A 111 11.21 0.63 -10.00
CA THR A 111 9.90 0.86 -10.60
C THR A 111 9.30 -0.44 -11.15
N VAL A 112 10.10 -1.26 -11.84
CA VAL A 112 9.64 -2.55 -12.41
C VAL A 112 9.24 -3.53 -11.31
N LEU A 113 10.04 -3.63 -10.24
CA LEU A 113 9.72 -4.49 -9.09
C LEU A 113 8.53 -3.96 -8.29
N ALA A 114 8.43 -2.64 -8.08
CA ALA A 114 7.29 -2.03 -7.42
C ALA A 114 5.98 -2.30 -8.19
N ALA A 115 6.01 -2.25 -9.52
CA ALA A 115 4.85 -2.51 -10.37
C ALA A 115 4.35 -3.97 -10.30
N THR A 116 5.25 -4.93 -10.02
CA THR A 116 4.93 -6.38 -10.04
C THR A 116 4.64 -6.96 -8.65
N VAL A 117 5.27 -6.44 -7.59
CA VAL A 117 5.17 -7.00 -6.23
C VAL A 117 3.96 -6.44 -5.47
N GLY A 118 3.50 -5.22 -5.78
CA GLY A 118 2.35 -4.57 -5.14
C GLY A 118 2.51 -4.26 -3.63
N ILE A 119 3.54 -4.81 -2.97
CA ILE A 119 3.89 -4.59 -1.56
C ILE A 119 5.24 -3.88 -1.46
N ILE A 120 5.22 -2.73 -0.80
CA ILE A 120 6.36 -1.83 -0.63
C ILE A 120 7.49 -2.51 0.18
N GLY A 121 7.15 -3.25 1.23
CA GLY A 121 8.14 -3.83 2.15
C GLY A 121 9.06 -4.88 1.54
N ALA A 122 8.52 -5.82 0.75
CA ALA A 122 9.30 -6.93 0.19
C ALA A 122 10.20 -6.50 -0.98
N SER A 123 9.71 -5.58 -1.82
CA SER A 123 10.44 -5.10 -2.99
C SER A 123 11.62 -4.20 -2.60
N VAL A 124 11.41 -3.28 -1.66
CA VAL A 124 12.46 -2.33 -1.21
C VAL A 124 13.60 -3.05 -0.49
N THR A 125 13.32 -4.05 0.34
CA THR A 125 14.38 -4.81 1.04
C THR A 125 15.23 -5.62 0.07
N ALA A 126 14.61 -6.30 -0.90
CA ALA A 126 15.33 -7.04 -1.94
C ALA A 126 16.24 -6.13 -2.78
N LEU A 127 15.70 -5.01 -3.26
CA LEU A 127 16.48 -4.00 -3.99
C LEU A 127 17.62 -3.43 -3.15
N THR A 128 17.39 -3.17 -1.87
CA THR A 128 18.44 -2.66 -0.98
C THR A 128 19.57 -3.66 -0.88
N ILE A 129 19.29 -4.95 -0.64
CA ILE A 129 20.33 -6.00 -0.53
C ILE A 129 21.14 -6.13 -1.83
N ILE A 130 20.49 -5.98 -3.00
CA ILE A 130 21.13 -6.11 -4.31
C ILE A 130 21.93 -4.86 -4.68
N ALA A 131 21.43 -3.66 -4.33
CA ALA A 131 22.04 -2.39 -4.71
C ALA A 131 23.13 -1.91 -3.74
N LEU A 132 23.03 -2.24 -2.44
CA LEU A 132 23.97 -1.81 -1.40
C LEU A 132 25.44 -2.16 -1.70
N PRO A 133 25.78 -3.34 -2.25
CA PRO A 133 27.18 -3.69 -2.54
C PRO A 133 27.75 -2.94 -3.75
N ALA A 134 26.89 -2.40 -4.63
CA ALA A 134 27.29 -1.72 -5.85
C ALA A 134 27.39 -0.20 -5.69
N MET A 135 26.87 0.35 -4.59
CA MET A 135 26.98 1.76 -4.18
C MET A 135 28.28 2.02 -3.40
#